data_AF-A0AAW1CWH0-F1
#
_entry.id   AF-A0AAW1CWH0-F1
#
_cell.length_a   1.000
_cell.length_b   1.000
_cell.length_c   1.000
_cell.angle_alpha   90.00
_cell.angle_beta   90.00
_cell.angle_gamma   90.00
#
_symmetry.space_group_name_H-M   'P 1'
#
loop_
_entity.id
_entity.type
_entity.pdbx_description
1 polymer ?
#
loop_
_entity_poly.entity_id
_entity_poly.type
_entity_poly.pdbx_seq_one_letter_code
_entity_poly.pdbx_strand_id
1 'polypeptide(L)'
;MILMKRLGSAAKLGCQVFLRQPGVIALKKPTPEFWTSVLYKNLVGRGVLEAQIVSNNGSGVNIYSHCNPTISKDKSVLDSGN
;
A
#
# COMPACT_ATOMS: atom_id res chain seq x y z
N MET A 1 5.53 -9.47 -10.40
CA MET A 1 5.09 -8.19 -9.79
C MET A 1 3.55 -8.02 -9.74
N ILE A 2 2.78 -9.11 -9.88
CA ILE A 2 1.30 -9.06 -9.98
C ILE A 2 0.63 -8.65 -8.66
N LEU A 3 1.20 -9.04 -7.51
CA LEU A 3 0.64 -8.76 -6.19
C LEU A 3 0.45 -7.25 -5.94
N MET A 4 1.45 -6.43 -6.26
CA MET A 4 1.38 -4.98 -6.03
C MET A 4 0.36 -4.29 -6.92
N LYS A 5 0.26 -4.71 -8.20
CA LYS A 5 -0.79 -4.22 -9.11
C LYS A 5 -2.19 -4.55 -8.57
N ARG A 6 -2.41 -5.78 -8.08
CA ARG A 6 -3.68 -6.19 -7.49
C ARG A 6 -4.00 -5.39 -6.23
N LEU A 7 -3.02 -5.21 -5.36
CA LEU A 7 -3.18 -4.48 -4.10
C LEU A 7 -3.53 -3.00 -4.35
N GLY A 8 -2.80 -2.33 -5.23
CA GLY A 8 -3.09 -0.95 -5.62
C GLY A 8 -4.45 -0.80 -6.31
N SER A 9 -4.81 -1.75 -7.19
CA SER A 9 -6.13 -1.73 -7.85
C SER A 9 -7.26 -1.94 -6.86
N ALA A 10 -7.12 -2.87 -5.91
CA ALA A 10 -8.11 -3.11 -4.87
C ALA A 10 -8.29 -1.87 -3.97
N ALA A 11 -7.18 -1.22 -3.57
CA ALA A 11 -7.23 0.01 -2.79
C ALA A 11 -7.93 1.14 -3.56
N LYS A 12 -7.60 1.33 -4.84
CA LYS A 12 -8.25 2.33 -5.71
C LYS A 12 -9.76 2.08 -5.88
N LEU A 13 -10.19 0.82 -5.85
CA LEU A 13 -11.61 0.42 -5.91
C LEU A 13 -12.34 0.50 -4.55
N GLY A 14 -11.65 0.89 -3.48
CA GLY A 14 -12.26 1.02 -2.15
C GLY A 14 -12.31 -0.29 -1.33
N CYS A 15 -11.57 -1.33 -1.72
CA CYS A 15 -11.45 -2.54 -0.90
C CYS A 15 -10.71 -2.22 0.41
N GLN A 16 -11.35 -2.46 1.55
CA GLN A 16 -10.76 -2.16 2.86
C GLN A 16 -9.70 -3.18 3.29
N VAL A 17 -9.85 -4.44 2.87
CA VAL A 17 -8.98 -5.56 3.26
C VAL A 17 -8.60 -6.38 2.03
N PHE A 18 -7.33 -6.74 1.93
CA PHE A 18 -6.81 -7.66 0.92
C PHE A 18 -6.13 -8.84 1.62
N LEU A 19 -6.70 -10.04 1.50
CA LEU A 19 -6.12 -11.26 2.04
C LEU A 19 -5.45 -12.05 0.92
N ARG A 20 -4.16 -12.32 1.08
CA ARG A 20 -3.40 -13.14 0.14
C ARG A 20 -3.37 -14.59 0.63
N GLN A 21 -3.79 -15.51 -0.22
CA GLN A 21 -3.55 -16.93 0.01
C GLN A 21 -2.05 -17.26 -0.17
N PRO A 22 -1.37 -17.79 0.87
CA PRO A 22 0.02 -18.18 0.74
C PRO A 22 0.16 -19.48 -0.06
N GLY A 23 1.15 -19.54 -0.94
CA GLY A 23 1.57 -20.80 -1.57
C GLY A 23 2.43 -21.63 -0.62
N VAL A 24 2.54 -22.94 -0.86
CA VAL A 24 3.30 -23.89 -0.02
C VAL A 24 4.74 -23.44 0.24
N ILE A 25 5.39 -22.83 -0.76
CA ILE A 25 6.77 -22.32 -0.63
C ILE A 25 6.85 -21.14 0.35
N ALA A 26 5.86 -20.23 0.30
CA ALA A 26 5.83 -19.03 1.13
C ALA A 26 5.60 -19.34 2.61
N LEU A 27 5.09 -20.54 2.94
CA LEU A 27 4.94 -21.02 4.31
C LEU A 27 6.27 -21.47 4.94
N LYS A 28 7.30 -21.77 4.14
CA LYS A 28 8.57 -22.33 4.62
C LYS A 28 9.73 -21.35 4.56
N LYS A 29 9.70 -20.40 3.62
CA LYS A 29 10.78 -19.43 3.41
C LYS A 29 10.26 -18.11 2.82
N PRO A 30 10.93 -16.99 3.09
CA PRO A 30 10.57 -15.71 2.49
C PRO A 30 10.69 -15.79 0.96
N THR A 31 9.66 -15.31 0.27
CA THR A 31 9.63 -15.16 -1.19
C THR A 31 9.89 -13.70 -1.58
N PRO A 32 10.21 -13.39 -2.85
CA PRO A 32 10.29 -11.98 -3.28
C PRO A 32 9.03 -11.17 -2.91
N GLU A 33 7.87 -11.81 -2.96
CA GLU A 33 6.59 -11.16 -2.62
C GLU A 33 6.39 -10.98 -1.12
N PHE A 34 7.05 -11.78 -0.28
CA PHE A 34 7.10 -11.53 1.15
C PHE A 34 7.78 -10.18 1.42
N TRP A 35 8.94 -9.94 0.82
CA TRP A 35 9.68 -8.68 0.98
C TRP A 35 8.92 -7.48 0.44
N THR A 36 8.26 -7.61 -0.71
CA THR A 36 7.41 -6.52 -1.21
C THR A 36 6.22 -6.26 -0.27
N SER A 37 5.61 -7.31 0.31
CA SER A 37 4.53 -7.15 1.29
C SER A 37 5.02 -6.45 2.57
N VAL A 38 6.24 -6.76 3.03
CA VAL A 38 6.89 -6.08 4.15
C VAL A 38 7.12 -4.61 3.83
N LEU A 39 7.67 -4.28 2.67
CA LEU A 39 7.86 -2.88 2.24
C LEU A 39 6.53 -2.12 2.19
N TYR A 40 5.50 -2.71 1.58
CA TYR A 40 4.17 -2.11 1.51
C TYR A 40 3.61 -1.84 2.90
N LYS A 41 3.69 -2.82 3.82
CA LYS A 41 3.19 -2.69 5.19
C LYS A 41 3.86 -1.54 5.97
N ASN A 42 5.14 -1.26 5.69
CA ASN A 42 5.92 -0.24 6.39
C ASN A 42 5.89 1.14 5.73
N LEU A 43 5.59 1.24 4.43
CA LEU A 43 5.67 2.48 3.67
C LEU A 43 4.31 3.00 3.17
N VAL A 44 3.26 2.17 3.19
CA VAL A 44 1.96 2.51 2.60
C VAL A 44 0.88 2.59 3.66
N GLY A 45 0.30 3.79 3.80
CA GLY A 45 -0.72 4.11 4.79
C GLY A 45 -2.13 3.85 4.26
N ARG A 46 -3.10 4.05 5.16
CA ARG A 46 -4.52 3.75 4.86
C ARG A 46 -5.20 4.79 3.95
N GLY A 47 -4.71 6.03 3.93
CA GLY A 47 -5.24 7.07 3.05
C GLY A 47 -4.88 6.77 1.61
N VAL A 48 -5.87 6.46 0.77
CA VAL A 48 -5.69 6.24 -0.67
C VAL A 48 -5.88 7.57 -1.39
N LEU A 49 -4.94 7.93 -2.26
CA LEU A 49 -4.98 9.17 -3.05
C LEU A 49 -5.24 8.84 -4.52
N GLU A 50 -5.82 9.77 -5.25
CA GLU A 50 -5.96 9.65 -6.69
C GLU A 50 -4.63 10.01 -7.37
N ALA A 51 -4.13 9.12 -8.21
CA ALA A 51 -2.98 9.37 -9.08
C ALA A 51 -3.40 9.22 -10.54
N GLN A 52 -3.03 10.22 -11.35
CA GLN A 52 -3.22 10.22 -12.79
C GLN A 52 -1.89 10.53 -13.49
N ILE A 53 -1.65 9.85 -14.60
CA ILE A 53 -0.50 10.10 -15.47
C ILE A 53 -0.94 11.12 -16.50
N VAL A 54 -0.29 12.28 -16.55
CA VAL A 54 -0.63 13.36 -17.49
C VAL A 54 -0.11 13.09 -18.91
N SER A 55 0.78 12.10 -19.10
CA SER A 55 1.33 11.79 -20.42
C SER A 55 0.35 11.00 -21.30
N ASN A 56 0.20 11.46 -22.54
CA ASN A 56 -0.78 10.97 -23.52
C ASN A 56 -0.38 9.65 -24.22
N ASN A 57 0.70 9.01 -23.78
CA ASN A 57 1.14 7.74 -24.34
C ASN A 57 0.72 6.66 -23.36
N GLY A 58 -0.24 5.81 -23.76
CA GLY A 58 -0.83 4.70 -23.00
C GLY A 58 0.18 3.66 -22.52
N SER A 59 1.12 4.10 -21.68
CA SER A 59 2.18 3.31 -21.13
C SER A 59 1.57 2.31 -20.16
N GLY A 60 1.95 1.04 -20.26
CA GLY A 60 1.50 -0.04 -19.37
C GLY A 60 1.91 0.11 -17.89
N VAL A 61 2.20 1.33 -17.46
CA VAL A 61 2.62 1.73 -16.13
C VAL A 61 1.39 1.85 -15.23
N ASN A 62 1.47 1.27 -14.03
CA ASN A 62 0.42 1.36 -13.03
C ASN A 62 0.98 2.21 -11.88
N ILE A 63 0.33 3.34 -11.60
CA ILE A 63 0.71 4.25 -10.51
C ILE A 63 -0.41 4.26 -9.47
N TYR A 64 0.01 4.16 -8.21
CA TYR A 64 -0.86 4.22 -7.04
C TYR A 64 -0.21 5.16 -6.04
N SER A 65 -1.00 6.00 -5.38
CA SER A 65 -0.54 6.93 -4.36
C SER A 65 -1.34 6.73 -3.08
N HIS A 66 -0.64 6.80 -1.96
CA HIS A 66 -1.20 6.67 -0.62
C HIS A 66 -0.51 7.68 0.29
N CYS A 67 -1.18 8.04 1.38
CA CYS A 67 -0.51 8.67 2.50
C CYS A 67 0.56 7.72 3.06
N ASN A 68 1.67 8.27 3.55
CA ASN A 68 2.63 7.51 4.36
C ASN A 68 1.90 7.02 5.62
N PRO A 69 2.15 5.80 6.13
CA PRO A 69 1.71 5.41 7.46
C PRO A 69 2.17 6.49 8.43
N THR A 70 1.20 7.20 9.00
CA THR A 70 1.48 8.11 10.10
C THR A 70 2.16 7.28 11.18
N ILE A 71 3.43 7.57 11.49
CA ILE A 71 3.87 7.44 12.88
C ILE A 71 2.88 8.33 13.60
N SER A 72 1.96 7.74 14.37
CA SER A 72 1.21 8.55 15.30
C SER A 72 2.25 9.26 16.15
N LYS A 73 2.50 10.56 15.87
CA LYS A 73 2.45 11.47 17.00
C LYS A 73 1.01 11.31 17.45
N ASP A 74 0.80 10.40 18.42
CA ASP A 74 -0.35 10.52 19.27
C ASP A 74 -0.43 12.01 19.56
N LYS A 75 -1.53 12.65 19.14
CA LYS A 75 -1.82 13.99 19.60
C LYS A 75 -1.94 13.82 21.10
N SER A 76 -0.84 13.98 21.81
CA SER A 76 -0.83 13.98 23.24
C SER A 76 -1.75 15.12 23.64
N VAL A 77 -2.60 14.87 24.62
CA VAL A 77 -3.59 15.79 25.18
C VAL A 77 -2.96 17.14 25.61
N LEU A 78 -1.63 17.24 25.60
CA LEU A 78 -0.85 18.42 25.96
C LEU A 78 -0.76 19.50 24.88
N ASP A 79 -1.18 19.25 23.64
CA ASP A 79 -1.20 20.28 22.57
C ASP A 79 -2.52 21.07 22.50
N SER A 80 -3.41 20.88 23.48
CA SER A 80 -4.57 21.73 23.75
C SER A 80 -4.35 22.55 25.02
N GLY A 81 -3.34 23.42 24.99
CA GLY A 81 -3.15 24.48 25.95
C GLY A 81 -2.96 25.79 25.19
N ASN A 82 -3.99 26.65 25.27
CA ASN A 82 -3.99 28.03 24.80
C ASN A 82 -2.83 28.85 25.42
#